data_AF-A0A5B8W6V8-F1
#
_entry.id   AF-A0A5B8W6V8-F1
#
_cell.length_a   1.000
_cell.length_b   1.000
_cell.length_c   1.000
_cell.angle_alpha   90.00
_cell.angle_beta   90.00
_cell.angle_gamma   90.00
#
_symmetry.space_group_name_H-M   'P 1'
#
loop_
_entity.id
_entity.type
_entity.pdbx_description
1 polymer ?
#
loop_
_entity_poly.entity_id
_entity_poly.type
_entity_poly.pdbx_seq_one_letter_code
_entity_poly.pdbx_strand_id
1 'polypeptide(L)' 'MTNIHKTMCEECNKLVGASRHTQPHGDLKLTKEKPFKSMFGDVNEYYYTCNECGTEWLREKGSYGQGWQR' A
#
# COMPACT_ATOMS: atom_id res chain seq x y z
N MET A 1 3.34 -24.34 15.38
CA MET A 1 2.97 -22.91 15.33
C MET A 1 2.34 -22.68 13.97
N THR A 2 1.01 -22.57 13.91
CA THR A 2 0.26 -22.44 12.67
C THR A 2 0.52 -21.06 12.07
N ASN A 3 1.27 -21.01 10.97
CA ASN A 3 1.34 -19.82 10.11
C ASN A 3 -0.08 -19.52 9.64
N ILE A 4 -0.72 -18.51 10.22
CA ILE A 4 -1.93 -17.93 9.64
C ILE A 4 -1.44 -17.12 8.44
N HIS A 5 -1.22 -17.79 7.30
CA HIS A 5 -1.19 -17.11 6.01
C HIS A 5 -2.60 -16.59 5.78
N LYS A 6 -2.90 -15.40 6.31
CA LYS A 6 -4.16 -14.72 6.06
C LYS A 6 -4.16 -14.40 4.56
N THR A 7 -4.89 -15.20 3.79
CA THR A 7 -4.99 -15.07 2.34
C THR A 7 -5.45 -13.64 2.04
N MET A 8 -4.74 -12.95 1.14
CA MET A 8 -5.15 -11.61 0.70
C MET A 8 -6.53 -11.70 0.05
N CYS A 9 -7.42 -10.75 0.33
CA CYS A 9 -8.70 -10.69 -0.36
C CYS A 9 -8.50 -10.42 -1.85
N GLU A 10 -9.53 -10.68 -2.66
CA GLU A 10 -9.47 -10.52 -4.11
C GLU A 10 -9.08 -9.09 -4.52
N GLU A 11 -9.60 -8.10 -3.80
CA GLU A 11 -9.29 -6.68 -4.05
C GLU A 11 -7.84 -6.34 -3.74
N CYS A 12 -7.28 -6.85 -2.64
CA CYS A 12 -5.86 -6.71 -2.33
C CYS A 12 -4.98 -7.43 -3.36
N ASN A 13 -5.39 -8.60 -3.86
CA ASN A 13 -4.65 -9.33 -4.89
C ASN A 13 -4.54 -8.53 -6.20
N LYS A 14 -5.59 -7.79 -6.59
CA LYS A 14 -5.59 -6.92 -7.77
C LYS A 14 -4.59 -5.77 -7.68
N LEU A 15 -4.17 -5.38 -6.46
CA LEU A 15 -3.21 -4.30 -6.26
C LEU A 15 -1.75 -4.77 -6.33
N VAL A 16 -1.49 -6.08 -6.28
CA VAL A 16 -0.13 -6.63 -6.43
C VAL A 16 0.42 -6.26 -7.81
N GLY A 17 1.52 -5.50 -7.83
CA GLY A 17 2.13 -5.04 -9.08
C GLY A 17 1.35 -3.93 -9.81
N ALA A 18 0.25 -3.44 -9.22
CA ALA A 18 -0.48 -2.31 -9.79
C ALA A 18 0.36 -1.03 -9.73
N SER A 19 0.11 -0.12 -10.67
CA SER A 19 0.82 1.16 -10.77
C SER A 19 0.72 1.96 -9.46
N ARG A 20 1.76 2.71 -9.11
CA ARG A 20 1.76 3.63 -7.94
C ARG A 20 0.64 4.68 -7.96
N HIS A 21 0.07 4.95 -9.13
CA HIS A 21 -1.04 5.88 -9.29
C HIS A 21 -2.40 5.24 -8.97
N THR A 22 -2.46 3.90 -8.89
CA THR A 22 -3.67 3.15 -8.53
C THR A 22 -4.14 3.57 -7.13
N GLN A 23 -5.42 3.87 -7.03
CA GLN A 23 -6.05 4.22 -5.75
C GLN A 23 -6.30 2.97 -4.90
N PRO A 24 -6.24 3.08 -3.56
CA PRO A 24 -6.68 1.99 -2.68
C PRO A 24 -8.14 1.63 -2.93
N HIS A 25 -8.50 0.36 -2.79
CA HIS A 25 -9.90 -0.06 -2.74
C HIS A 25 -10.55 0.32 -1.39
N GLY A 26 -11.87 0.17 -1.28
CA GLY A 26 -12.66 0.68 -0.15
C GLY A 26 -12.24 0.17 1.24
N ASP A 27 -11.75 -1.07 1.34
CA ASP A 27 -11.36 -1.70 2.60
C ASP A 27 -9.93 -1.38 3.03
N LEU A 28 -9.13 -0.76 2.17
CA LEU A 28 -7.81 -0.25 2.53
C LEU A 28 -7.94 1.10 3.23
N LYS A 29 -7.68 1.11 4.54
CA LYS A 29 -7.71 2.33 5.34
C LYS A 29 -6.29 2.86 5.53
N LEU A 30 -6.11 4.16 5.33
CA LEU A 30 -4.86 4.83 5.63
C LEU A 30 -4.62 4.76 7.15
N THR A 31 -3.56 4.08 7.56
CA THR A 31 -3.18 3.94 8.97
C THR A 31 -2.06 4.88 9.35
N LYS A 32 -1.20 5.25 8.39
CA LYS A 32 -0.12 6.20 8.61
C LYS A 32 0.21 6.94 7.33
N GLU A 33 0.48 8.23 7.46
CA GLU A 33 1.14 9.03 6.43
C GLU A 33 2.48 9.50 6.98
N LYS A 34 3.53 9.39 6.17
CA LYS A 34 4.84 9.95 6.46
C LYS A 34 5.20 10.92 5.33
N PRO A 35 5.10 12.23 5.57
CA PRO A 35 5.53 13.20 4.59
C PRO A 35 7.05 13.09 4.43
N PHE A 36 7.50 12.94 3.19
CA PHE A 36 8.92 12.89 2.87
C PHE A 36 9.19 13.85 1.71
N LYS A 37 10.13 14.78 1.92
CA LYS A 37 10.57 15.72 0.89
C LYS A 37 11.91 15.26 0.36
N SER A 38 11.95 14.89 -0.92
CA SER A 38 13.21 14.64 -1.61
C SER A 38 13.68 15.92 -2.30
N MET A 39 14.96 15.96 -2.69
CA MET A 39 15.48 17.01 -3.57
C MET A 39 14.74 17.11 -4.91
N PHE A 40 13.98 16.07 -5.29
CA PHE A 40 13.25 15.95 -6.55
C PHE A 40 11.73 16.12 -6.41
N GLY A 41 11.23 16.54 -5.23
CA GLY A 41 9.80 16.77 -4.98
C GLY A 41 9.24 15.98 -3.79
N ASP A 42 7.94 16.14 -3.56
CA ASP A 42 7.20 15.43 -2.52
C ASP A 42 7.09 13.94 -2.85
N VAL A 43 7.51 13.11 -1.90
CA VAL A 43 7.60 11.65 -2.03
C VAL A 43 6.94 11.00 -0.80
N ASN A 44 5.78 11.52 -0.41
CA ASN A 44 5.04 11.02 0.75
C ASN A 44 4.82 9.50 0.67
N GLU A 45 5.01 8.86 1.82
CA GLU A 45 4.72 7.46 2.05
C GLU A 45 3.35 7.35 2.72
N TYR A 46 2.48 6.54 2.13
CA TYR A 46 1.14 6.26 2.67
C TYR A 46 1.06 4.78 3.01
N TYR A 47 0.79 4.47 4.27
CA TYR A 47 0.63 3.11 4.76
C TYR A 47 -0.87 2.83 4.94
N TYR A 48 -1.32 1.73 4.37
CA TYR A 48 -2.69 1.28 4.44
C TYR A 48 -2.76 -0.10 5.08
N THR A 49 -3.86 -0.37 5.76
CA THR A 49 -4.19 -1.70 6.26
C THR A 49 -5.58 -2.07 5.76
N CYS A 50 -5.70 -3.25 5.16
CA CYS A 50 -6.98 -3.77 4.70
C CYS A 50 -7.80 -4.26 5.89
N ASN A 51 -9.02 -3.76 6.06
CA ASN A 51 -9.92 -4.21 7.13
C ASN A 51 -10.40 -5.66 6.93
N GLU A 52 -10.47 -6.13 5.70
CA GLU A 52 -10.97 -7.47 5.36
C GLU A 52 -9.90 -8.54 5.63
N CYS A 53 -8.77 -8.47 4.94
CA CYS A 53 -7.71 -9.48 5.05
C CYS A 53 -6.59 -9.08 6.02
N GLY A 54 -6.55 -7.86 6.53
CA GLY A 54 -5.48 -7.38 7.43
C GLY A 54 -4.14 -7.13 6.72
N THR A 55 -4.10 -7.18 5.39
CA THR A 55 -2.85 -6.95 4.64
C THR A 55 -2.44 -5.49 4.72
N GLU A 56 -1.18 -5.27 5.05
CA GLU A 56 -0.56 -3.94 5.08
C GLU A 56 0.06 -3.62 3.73
N TRP A 57 0.06 -2.34 3.39
CA TRP A 57 0.47 -1.85 2.10
C TRP A 57 1.16 -0.51 2.21
N LEU A 58 2.30 -0.37 1.53
CA LEU A 58 2.95 0.90 1.32
C LEU A 58 2.64 1.41 -0.09
N ARG A 59 2.27 2.68 -0.18
CA ARG A 59 2.20 3.42 -1.43
C ARG A 59 3.09 4.66 -1.36
N GLU A 60 4.08 4.69 -2.24
CA GLU A 60 4.99 5.83 -2.41
C GLU A 60 4.50 6.74 -3.54
N LYS A 61 4.40 8.06 -3.30
CA LYS A 61 4.03 9.05 -4.32
C LYS A 61 5.23 9.69 -5.04
N GLY A 62 6.40 9.06 -5.05
CA GLY A 62 7.59 9.58 -5.74
C GLY A 62 7.77 9.11 -7.18
N SER A 63 8.56 9.85 -7.96
CA SER A 63 8.91 9.52 -9.36
C SER A 63 9.67 8.19 -9.52
N TYR A 64 10.19 7.60 -8.43
CA TYR A 64 10.99 6.36 -8.45
C TYR A 64 10.37 5.19 -7.67
N GLY A 65 9.16 5.36 -7.09
CA GLY A 65 8.51 4.29 -6.32
C GLY A 65 8.01 3.14 -7.19
N GLN A 66 8.11 1.91 -6.68
CA GLN A 66 7.73 0.65 -7.35
C GLN A 66 6.22 0.32 -7.23
N GLY A 67 5.41 1.21 -6.63
CA GLY A 67 3.97 0.99 -6.45
C GLY A 67 3.64 0.28 -5.15
N TRP A 68 2.61 -0.57 -5.17
CA TRP A 68 2.14 -1.30 -3.99
C TRP A 68 3.14 -2.39 -3.61
N GLN A 69 3.85 -2.19 -2.49
CA GLN A 69 4.77 -3.19 -1.94
C GLN A 69 4.13 -3.83 -0.69
N ARG A 70 4.10 -5.16 -0.68
CA ARG A 70 3.55 -6.03 0.38
C ARG A 70 4.61 -6.34 1.43
#